data_AF-W4VAG6-F1
#
_entry.id   AF-W4VAG6-F1
#
_cell.length_a   1.000
_cell.length_b   1.000
_cell.length_c   1.000
_cell.angle_alpha   90.00
_cell.angle_beta   90.00
_cell.angle_gamma   90.00
#
_symmetry.space_group_name_H-M   'P 1'
#
loop_
_entity.id
_entity.type
_entity.pdbx_description
1 polymer ?
#
loop_
_entity_poly.entity_id
_entity_poly.type
_entity_poly.pdbx_seq_one_letter_code
_entity_poly.pdbx_strand_id
1 'polypeptide(L)'
;METTEDSLDSIPDTSNSEYVLSKIKRVNLNAILLSINRSDILNMLLLIKLIYFIIDFAPVFCVLLLALLFLIALLFQRNIKEILRWLFGLLMTCSILNIITAIFCLVYSYKILPGNVYMLSMTIPLKSEVLLSYVQDCLVPLLVFCMASGILMTVLSFLVLSFNGTADKFSSVNIFKLNLSTKYKKILGYTAITVLLLFSLSFLCFELYSFKKEFESNNFSNLISKLTNSNSYTEIISAKDDTIYTLQIKLIDAEDDSPVSGIQISINGKTDNPEKYHNIAGITDENGTVKFTLGKGTFHLVFSPMSGSTDYILPSPFFYELKSVGTTMLTVNLDKNRALTQNNGIAEIEVLDENNLPVKGIELYVDSVQNPAHTDEPTPSANVSGATPLKNTEVSRNPDRFFSVTNEEGIAVFKLPSGVYNIKFSPDKLPRDYKAPELFEINCSPDLTTRYTIRLVKAPQ
;
A
#
# COMPACT_ATOMS: atom_id res chain seq x y z
N MET A 1 36.61 33.86 -36.20
CA MET A 1 37.31 33.09 -35.16
C MET A 1 36.61 33.44 -33.86
N GLU A 2 35.57 32.70 -33.47
CA GLU A 2 35.67 31.49 -32.61
C GLU A 2 36.40 31.84 -31.29
N THR A 3 35.90 31.62 -30.07
CA THR A 3 34.75 30.89 -29.52
C THR A 3 34.71 31.22 -28.02
N THR A 4 33.52 31.54 -27.49
CA THR A 4 32.92 31.00 -26.25
C THR A 4 33.63 31.13 -24.90
N GLU A 5 32.97 31.77 -23.93
CA GLU A 5 32.71 31.16 -22.62
C GLU A 5 31.46 31.81 -21.97
N ASP A 6 30.49 30.94 -21.68
CA ASP A 6 29.21 31.20 -21.04
C ASP A 6 29.36 31.61 -19.57
N SER A 7 28.56 32.58 -19.12
CA SER A 7 28.21 32.72 -17.71
C SER A 7 26.69 32.82 -17.58
N LEU A 8 26.12 31.79 -16.94
CA LEU A 8 24.74 31.61 -16.54
C LEU A 8 24.10 32.89 -15.99
N ASP A 9 23.05 33.37 -16.66
CA ASP A 9 22.03 34.19 -16.03
C ASP A 9 20.77 33.32 -15.81
N SER A 10 20.42 33.17 -14.54
CA SER A 10 19.24 32.46 -14.05
C SER A 10 17.95 33.11 -14.56
N ILE A 11 17.24 32.43 -15.45
CA ILE A 11 15.88 32.80 -15.87
C ILE A 11 14.90 32.37 -14.76
N PRO A 12 14.04 33.26 -14.25
CA PRO A 12 13.14 32.95 -13.14
C PRO A 12 11.96 32.08 -13.61
N ASP A 13 11.82 30.90 -12.99
CA ASP A 13 10.77 29.88 -13.19
C ASP A 13 9.33 30.39 -12.93
N THR A 14 9.16 31.60 -12.43
CA THR A 14 7.84 32.18 -12.10
C THR A 14 7.03 32.61 -13.31
N SER A 15 7.64 32.92 -14.46
CA SER A 15 6.89 33.38 -15.65
C SER A 15 6.16 32.25 -16.39
N ASN A 16 6.67 31.02 -16.30
CA ASN A 16 6.05 29.85 -16.94
C ASN A 16 4.86 29.30 -16.13
N SER A 17 4.87 29.44 -14.80
CA SER A 17 3.77 28.95 -13.95
C SER A 17 2.49 29.79 -14.11
N GLU A 18 2.61 31.12 -14.20
CA GLU A 18 1.48 32.03 -14.43
C GLU A 18 0.91 31.89 -15.85
N TYR A 19 1.76 31.73 -16.86
CA TYR A 19 1.32 31.48 -18.24
C TYR A 19 0.57 30.13 -18.36
N VAL A 20 1.03 29.09 -17.65
CA VAL A 20 0.34 27.80 -17.57
C VAL A 20 -0.97 27.92 -16.78
N LEU A 21 -1.02 28.67 -15.67
CA LEU A 21 -2.23 28.89 -14.87
C LEU A 21 -3.32 29.65 -15.65
N SER A 22 -2.93 30.65 -16.45
CA SER A 22 -3.86 31.51 -17.20
C SER A 22 -4.64 30.77 -18.29
N LYS A 23 -4.15 29.61 -18.75
CA LYS A 23 -4.84 28.73 -19.72
C LYS A 23 -5.78 27.71 -19.05
N ILE A 24 -5.81 27.60 -17.73
CA ILE A 24 -6.60 26.58 -17.01
C ILE A 24 -8.00 27.13 -16.70
N LYS A 25 -8.95 26.85 -17.59
CA LYS A 25 -10.34 27.34 -17.48
C LYS A 25 -11.14 26.68 -16.34
N ARG A 26 -10.66 25.57 -15.78
CA ARG A 26 -11.13 24.95 -14.51
C ARG A 26 -9.95 24.29 -13.82
N VAL A 27 -9.51 24.90 -12.73
CA VAL A 27 -8.45 24.37 -11.90
C VAL A 27 -9.00 23.17 -11.13
N ASN A 28 -8.54 21.97 -11.46
CA ASN A 28 -8.85 20.78 -10.66
C ASN A 28 -8.03 20.86 -9.36
N LEU A 29 -8.69 21.12 -8.25
CA LEU A 29 -8.08 21.22 -6.92
C LEU A 29 -7.24 19.97 -6.58
N ASN A 30 -7.66 18.80 -7.08
CA ASN A 30 -6.92 17.55 -6.93
C ASN A 30 -5.52 17.63 -7.57
N ALA A 31 -5.40 18.27 -8.75
CA ALA A 31 -4.14 18.42 -9.46
C ALA A 31 -3.20 19.43 -8.78
N ILE A 32 -3.77 20.50 -8.21
CA ILE A 32 -3.00 21.46 -7.41
C ILE A 32 -2.49 20.81 -6.13
N LEU A 33 -3.33 20.08 -5.40
CA LEU A 33 -2.93 19.43 -4.15
C LEU A 33 -1.91 18.30 -4.37
N LEU A 34 -2.00 17.58 -5.51
CA LEU A 34 -0.99 16.61 -5.93
C LEU A 34 0.36 17.29 -6.21
N SER A 35 0.35 18.46 -6.88
CA SER A 35 1.56 19.20 -7.20
C SER A 35 2.29 19.76 -5.97
N ILE A 36 1.59 19.91 -4.84
CA ILE A 36 2.13 20.39 -3.56
C ILE A 36 2.59 19.20 -2.68
N ASN A 37 2.51 17.94 -3.17
CA ASN A 37 2.89 16.73 -2.44
C ASN A 37 2.18 16.60 -1.07
N ARG A 38 0.91 17.02 -0.99
CA ARG A 38 0.06 16.88 0.21
C ARG A 38 -0.95 15.76 -0.01
N SER A 39 -0.45 14.55 -0.21
CA SER A 39 -1.24 13.32 -0.41
C SER A 39 -2.25 13.07 0.72
N ASP A 40 -1.96 13.52 1.94
CA ASP A 40 -2.89 13.47 3.09
C ASP A 40 -4.20 14.24 2.83
N ILE A 41 -4.09 15.44 2.25
CA ILE A 41 -5.24 16.31 1.97
C ILE A 41 -6.04 15.74 0.80
N LEU A 42 -5.35 15.18 -0.21
CA LEU A 42 -5.96 14.50 -1.34
C LEU A 42 -6.79 13.28 -0.89
N ASN A 43 -6.23 12.46 0.00
CA ASN A 43 -6.90 11.28 0.54
C ASN A 43 -8.13 11.68 1.36
N MET A 44 -8.03 12.72 2.17
CA MET A 44 -9.19 13.27 2.90
C MET A 44 -10.27 13.79 1.95
N LEU A 45 -9.90 14.46 0.86
CA LEU A 45 -10.85 14.98 -0.13
C LEU A 45 -11.54 13.86 -0.92
N LEU A 46 -10.80 12.80 -1.28
CA LEU A 46 -11.37 11.60 -1.90
C LEU A 46 -12.26 10.81 -0.93
N LEU A 47 -11.93 10.76 0.36
CA LEU A 47 -12.79 10.19 1.40
C LEU A 47 -14.11 10.96 1.54
N ILE A 48 -14.04 12.29 1.59
CA ILE A 48 -15.23 13.15 1.60
C ILE A 48 -16.06 12.90 0.34
N LYS A 49 -15.44 12.81 -0.83
CA LYS A 49 -16.12 12.52 -2.10
C LYS A 49 -16.78 11.13 -2.09
N LEU A 50 -16.15 10.12 -1.50
CA LEU A 50 -16.74 8.79 -1.31
C LEU A 50 -17.96 8.84 -0.38
N ILE A 51 -17.88 9.59 0.71
CA ILE A 51 -19.01 9.76 1.64
C ILE A 51 -20.20 10.41 0.92
N TYR A 52 -19.97 11.49 0.17
CA TYR A 52 -21.03 12.12 -0.63
C TYR A 52 -21.59 11.19 -1.70
N PHE A 53 -20.74 10.42 -2.37
CA PHE A 53 -21.16 9.42 -3.35
C PHE A 53 -22.08 8.36 -2.72
N ILE A 54 -21.73 7.85 -1.53
CA ILE A 54 -22.59 6.88 -0.81
C ILE A 54 -23.91 7.54 -0.39
N ILE A 55 -23.87 8.78 0.11
CA ILE A 55 -25.07 9.52 0.53
C ILE A 55 -26.01 9.79 -0.64
N ASP A 56 -25.50 9.99 -1.84
CA ASP A 56 -26.31 10.24 -3.04
C ASP A 56 -27.03 8.97 -3.52
N PHE A 57 -26.34 7.83 -3.53
CA PHE A 57 -26.91 6.55 -4.00
C PHE A 57 -27.77 5.83 -2.95
N ALA A 58 -27.44 5.92 -1.65
CA ALA A 58 -28.11 5.16 -0.60
C ALA A 58 -29.64 5.37 -0.53
N PRO A 59 -30.19 6.59 -0.62
CA PRO A 59 -31.63 6.82 -0.61
C PRO A 59 -32.36 6.10 -1.74
N VAL A 60 -31.79 6.09 -2.95
CA VAL A 60 -32.37 5.44 -4.13
C VAL A 60 -32.47 3.93 -3.91
N PHE A 61 -31.39 3.30 -3.44
CA PHE A 61 -31.39 1.88 -3.11
C PHE A 61 -32.38 1.53 -2.00
N CYS A 62 -32.45 2.33 -0.93
CA CYS A 62 -33.39 2.10 0.17
C CYS A 62 -34.85 2.17 -0.30
N VAL A 63 -35.21 3.13 -1.15
CA VAL A 63 -36.57 3.26 -1.70
C VAL A 63 -36.93 2.06 -2.57
N LEU A 64 -36.02 1.63 -3.45
CA LEU A 64 -36.24 0.47 -4.32
C LEU A 64 -36.39 -0.83 -3.54
N LEU A 65 -35.55 -1.03 -2.51
CA LEU A 65 -35.65 -2.19 -1.63
C LEU A 65 -36.99 -2.23 -0.90
N LEU A 66 -37.45 -1.07 -0.40
CA LEU A 66 -38.74 -0.94 0.27
C LEU A 66 -39.91 -1.22 -0.68
N ALA A 67 -39.84 -0.73 -1.92
CA ALA A 67 -40.83 -1.04 -2.95
C ALA A 67 -40.88 -2.54 -3.26
N LEU A 68 -39.72 -3.20 -3.35
CA LEU A 68 -39.63 -4.63 -3.60
C LEU A 68 -40.21 -5.46 -2.44
N LEU A 69 -39.88 -5.11 -1.19
CA LEU A 69 -40.46 -5.72 0.00
C LEU A 69 -41.98 -5.54 0.06
N PHE A 70 -42.48 -4.36 -0.29
CA PHE A 70 -43.91 -4.08 -0.35
C PHE A 70 -44.62 -4.92 -1.42
N LEU A 71 -44.01 -5.10 -2.60
CA LEU A 71 -44.56 -5.96 -3.66
C LEU A 71 -44.57 -7.44 -3.28
N ILE A 72 -43.52 -7.91 -2.63
CA ILE A 72 -43.46 -9.26 -2.06
C ILE A 72 -44.57 -9.42 -1.02
N ALA A 73 -44.75 -8.46 -0.11
CA ALA A 73 -45.82 -8.49 0.88
C ALA A 73 -47.21 -8.56 0.23
N LEU A 74 -47.46 -7.80 -0.85
CA LEU A 74 -48.70 -7.89 -1.62
C LEU A 74 -48.93 -9.26 -2.28
N LEU A 75 -47.86 -9.99 -2.61
CA LEU A 75 -47.94 -11.30 -3.25
C LEU A 75 -48.26 -12.41 -2.23
N PHE A 76 -47.70 -12.32 -1.02
CA PHE A 76 -47.89 -13.32 0.05
C PHE A 76 -49.12 -13.05 0.93
N GLN A 77 -49.47 -11.79 1.19
CA GLN A 77 -50.51 -11.43 2.14
C GLN A 77 -51.85 -11.17 1.47
N ARG A 78 -52.89 -11.86 1.94
CA ARG A 78 -54.26 -11.72 1.44
C ARG A 78 -55.00 -10.50 1.99
N ASN A 79 -54.48 -9.91 3.07
CA ASN A 79 -55.14 -8.86 3.83
C ASN A 79 -54.37 -7.53 3.72
N ILE A 80 -54.90 -6.60 2.91
CA ILE A 80 -54.32 -5.26 2.70
C ILE A 80 -54.15 -4.51 4.03
N LYS A 81 -55.02 -4.78 5.03
CA LYS A 81 -54.92 -4.15 6.35
C LYS A 81 -53.64 -4.50 7.09
N GLU A 82 -53.17 -5.74 6.95
CA GLU A 82 -51.93 -6.18 7.60
C GLU A 82 -50.71 -5.56 6.92
N ILE A 83 -50.72 -5.44 5.59
CA ILE A 83 -49.67 -4.78 4.82
C ILE A 83 -49.60 -3.29 5.18
N LEU A 84 -50.74 -2.60 5.28
CA LEU A 84 -50.79 -1.20 5.71
C LEU A 84 -50.31 -1.03 7.15
N ARG A 85 -50.62 -1.97 8.05
CA ARG A 85 -50.13 -1.96 9.43
C ARG A 85 -48.61 -2.18 9.50
N TRP A 86 -48.06 -3.06 8.68
CA TRP A 86 -46.62 -3.27 8.55
C TRP A 86 -45.93 -2.01 8.02
N LEU A 87 -46.46 -1.40 6.96
CA LEU A 87 -45.93 -0.17 6.38
C LEU A 87 -45.97 1.00 7.38
N PHE A 88 -47.08 1.14 8.13
CA PHE A 88 -47.19 2.09 9.23
C PHE A 88 -46.10 1.87 10.28
N GLY A 89 -45.90 0.62 10.72
CA GLY A 89 -44.87 0.27 11.69
C GLY A 89 -43.47 0.68 11.23
N LEU A 90 -43.14 0.40 9.96
CA LEU A 90 -41.85 0.75 9.37
C LEU A 90 -41.65 2.27 9.25
N LEU A 91 -42.66 3.01 8.78
CA LEU A 91 -42.58 4.47 8.68
C LEU A 91 -42.41 5.13 10.06
N MET A 92 -43.11 4.61 11.08
CA MET A 92 -42.97 5.09 12.46
C MET A 92 -41.58 4.82 13.02
N THR A 93 -41.01 3.62 12.83
CA THR A 93 -39.67 3.31 13.33
C THR A 93 -38.61 4.17 12.64
N CYS A 94 -38.69 4.36 11.32
CA CYS A 94 -37.81 5.27 10.58
C CYS A 94 -37.93 6.73 11.06
N SER A 95 -39.15 7.19 11.33
CA SER A 95 -39.39 8.53 11.90
C SER A 95 -38.70 8.70 13.26
N ILE A 96 -38.93 7.75 14.18
CA ILE A 96 -38.34 7.78 15.52
C ILE A 96 -36.82 7.79 15.43
N LEU A 97 -36.23 6.96 14.56
CA LEU A 97 -34.78 6.91 14.36
C LEU A 97 -34.24 8.27 13.89
N ASN A 98 -34.86 8.88 12.88
CA ASN A 98 -34.45 10.19 12.36
C ASN A 98 -34.54 11.30 13.42
N ILE A 99 -35.60 11.30 14.23
CA ILE A 99 -35.76 12.26 15.33
C ILE A 99 -34.72 12.03 16.42
N ILE A 100 -34.42 10.79 16.79
CA ILE A 100 -33.36 10.46 17.76
C ILE A 100 -32.00 10.93 17.22
N THR A 101 -31.69 10.67 15.96
CA THR A 101 -30.45 11.10 15.32
C THR A 101 -30.33 12.62 15.29
N ALA A 102 -31.43 13.33 15.00
CA ALA A 102 -31.48 14.78 15.08
C ALA A 102 -31.20 15.29 16.51
N ILE A 103 -31.89 14.74 17.52
CA ILE A 103 -31.67 15.12 18.92
C ILE A 103 -30.22 14.86 19.32
N PHE A 104 -29.65 13.72 18.92
CA PHE A 104 -28.26 13.39 19.17
C PHE A 104 -27.31 14.41 18.53
N CYS A 105 -27.51 14.77 17.26
CA CYS A 105 -26.71 15.79 16.58
C CYS A 105 -26.80 17.15 17.28
N LEU A 106 -27.99 17.53 17.76
CA LEU A 106 -28.20 18.77 18.52
C LEU A 106 -27.43 18.74 19.85
N VAL A 107 -27.59 17.68 20.64
CA VAL A 107 -26.90 17.53 21.92
C VAL A 107 -25.38 17.50 21.71
N TYR A 108 -24.91 16.79 20.69
CA TYR A 108 -23.50 16.75 20.35
C TYR A 108 -22.98 18.15 19.99
N SER A 109 -23.63 18.84 19.06
CA SER A 109 -23.23 20.15 18.54
C SER A 109 -23.21 21.26 19.60
N TYR A 110 -24.16 21.25 20.55
CA TYR A 110 -24.33 22.34 21.51
C TYR A 110 -23.90 22.03 22.94
N LYS A 111 -23.81 20.76 23.35
CA LYS A 111 -23.37 20.39 24.72
C LYS A 111 -22.02 19.70 24.78
N ILE A 112 -21.76 18.74 23.90
CA ILE A 112 -20.55 17.90 23.98
C ILE A 112 -19.38 18.56 23.26
N LEU A 113 -19.61 19.04 22.04
CA LEU A 113 -18.57 19.60 21.20
C LEU A 113 -17.90 20.83 21.82
N PRO A 114 -18.62 21.84 22.37
CA PRO A 114 -17.98 23.01 23.00
C PRO A 114 -17.03 22.65 24.15
N GLY A 115 -17.33 21.57 24.90
CA GLY A 115 -16.47 21.10 26.00
C GLY A 115 -15.21 20.37 25.55
N ASN A 116 -15.21 19.83 24.32
CA ASN A 116 -14.13 18.99 23.80
C ASN A 116 -13.35 19.61 22.63
N VAL A 117 -13.67 20.85 22.21
CA VAL A 117 -13.01 21.52 21.07
C VAL A 117 -11.49 21.61 21.27
N TYR A 118 -11.02 21.72 22.52
CA TYR A 118 -9.60 21.82 22.84
C TYR A 118 -8.78 20.61 22.31
N MET A 119 -9.34 19.40 22.39
CA MET A 119 -8.73 18.18 21.84
C MET A 119 -8.64 18.23 20.30
N LEU A 120 -9.60 18.86 19.64
CA LEU A 120 -9.64 19.01 18.18
C LEU A 120 -8.70 20.15 17.71
N SER A 121 -8.58 21.24 18.46
CA SER A 121 -7.64 22.33 18.16
C SER A 121 -6.17 21.96 18.39
N MET A 122 -5.90 20.91 19.18
CA MET A 122 -4.54 20.36 19.34
C MET A 122 -4.02 19.70 18.06
N THR A 123 -4.92 19.16 17.22
CA THR A 123 -4.57 18.46 15.98
C THR A 123 -4.67 19.34 14.74
N ILE A 124 -5.44 20.44 14.81
CA ILE A 124 -5.66 21.36 13.70
C ILE A 124 -5.26 22.78 14.16
N PRO A 125 -4.33 23.47 13.47
CA PRO A 125 -3.82 24.78 13.88
C PRO A 125 -4.80 25.92 13.55
N LEU A 126 -6.04 25.80 14.03
CA LEU A 126 -7.11 26.78 13.90
C LEU A 126 -7.59 27.21 15.29
N LYS A 127 -8.04 28.46 15.39
CA LYS A 127 -8.67 28.96 16.62
C LYS A 127 -9.90 28.11 16.94
N SER A 128 -10.03 27.68 18.19
CA SER A 128 -11.11 26.81 18.68
C SER A 128 -12.50 27.36 18.37
N GLU A 129 -12.69 28.68 18.45
CA GLU A 129 -13.95 29.36 18.13
C GLU A 129 -14.36 29.19 16.66
N VAL A 130 -13.39 29.29 15.74
CA VAL A 130 -13.62 29.13 14.30
C VAL A 130 -13.92 27.67 13.97
N LEU A 131 -13.19 26.74 14.61
CA LEU A 131 -13.41 25.31 14.45
C LEU A 131 -14.79 24.88 14.98
N LEU A 132 -15.20 25.41 16.13
CA LEU A 132 -16.51 25.15 16.70
C LEU A 132 -17.62 25.65 15.77
N SER A 133 -17.54 26.90 15.31
CA SER A 133 -18.52 27.46 14.37
C SER A 133 -18.61 26.63 13.10
N TYR A 134 -17.47 26.24 12.53
CA TYR A 134 -17.43 25.45 11.29
C TYR A 134 -18.10 24.09 11.45
N VAL A 135 -17.79 23.35 12.52
CA VAL A 135 -18.39 22.04 12.76
C VAL A 135 -19.90 22.16 13.04
N GLN A 136 -20.32 23.21 13.76
CA GLN A 136 -21.74 23.50 13.98
C GLN A 136 -22.45 23.80 12.65
N ASP A 137 -21.85 24.63 11.78
CA ASP A 137 -22.40 24.96 10.45
C ASP A 137 -22.51 23.73 9.54
N CYS A 138 -21.65 22.72 9.70
CA CYS A 138 -21.78 21.44 9.00
C CYS A 138 -22.89 20.54 9.58
N LEU A 139 -23.08 20.53 10.90
CA LEU A 139 -24.05 19.67 11.58
C LEU A 139 -25.48 20.20 11.53
N VAL A 140 -25.67 21.52 11.46
CA VAL A 140 -27.01 22.15 11.43
C VAL A 140 -27.84 21.73 10.20
N PRO A 141 -27.31 21.70 8.96
CA PRO A 141 -28.06 21.19 7.80
C PRO A 141 -28.49 19.73 7.97
N LEU A 142 -27.61 18.89 8.52
CA LEU A 142 -27.91 17.47 8.80
C LEU A 142 -29.05 17.34 9.83
N LEU A 143 -28.99 18.14 10.90
CA LEU A 143 -30.03 18.22 11.92
C LEU A 143 -31.39 18.58 11.32
N VAL A 144 -31.44 19.65 10.51
CA VAL A 144 -32.67 20.12 9.87
C VAL A 144 -33.23 19.07 8.92
N PHE A 145 -32.36 18.43 8.13
CA PHE A 145 -32.76 17.37 7.21
C PHE A 145 -33.36 16.16 7.95
N CYS A 146 -32.70 15.67 9.00
CA CYS A 146 -33.21 14.55 9.80
C CYS A 146 -34.55 14.89 10.48
N MET A 147 -34.71 16.11 11.02
CA MET A 147 -35.98 16.56 11.60
C MET A 147 -37.09 16.63 10.55
N ALA A 148 -36.83 17.27 9.41
CA ALA A 148 -37.81 17.40 8.33
C ALA A 148 -38.23 16.02 7.78
N SER A 149 -37.26 15.13 7.59
CA SER A 149 -37.50 13.75 7.16
C SER A 149 -38.33 12.96 8.20
N GLY A 150 -38.02 13.07 9.50
CA GLY A 150 -38.79 12.43 10.56
C GLY A 150 -40.25 12.92 10.62
N ILE A 151 -40.48 14.22 10.51
CA ILE A 151 -41.82 14.81 10.46
C ILE A 151 -42.57 14.32 9.21
N LEU A 152 -41.94 14.36 8.04
CA LEU A 152 -42.53 13.89 6.79
C LEU A 152 -42.95 12.42 6.87
N MET A 153 -42.08 11.56 7.40
CA MET A 153 -42.35 10.12 7.56
C MET A 153 -43.49 9.87 8.55
N THR A 154 -43.60 10.68 9.61
CA THR A 154 -44.73 10.63 10.55
C THR A 154 -46.04 11.00 9.86
N VAL A 155 -46.06 12.09 9.08
CA VAL A 155 -47.23 12.51 8.30
C VAL A 155 -47.63 11.41 7.31
N LEU A 156 -46.66 10.84 6.60
CA LEU A 156 -46.89 9.74 5.66
C LEU A 156 -47.46 8.50 6.36
N SER A 157 -46.97 8.19 7.56
CA SER A 157 -47.47 7.08 8.37
C SER A 157 -48.95 7.27 8.74
N PHE A 158 -49.34 8.47 9.18
CA PHE A 158 -50.75 8.78 9.46
C PHE A 158 -51.63 8.79 8.20
N LEU A 159 -51.10 9.18 7.04
CA LEU A 159 -51.79 9.02 5.76
C LEU A 159 -52.04 7.55 5.44
N VAL A 160 -51.04 6.67 5.60
CA VAL A 160 -51.18 5.21 5.42
C VAL A 160 -52.27 4.65 6.36
N LEU A 161 -52.31 5.11 7.61
CA LEU A 161 -53.34 4.70 8.57
C LEU A 161 -54.75 5.20 8.16
N SER A 162 -54.85 6.39 7.57
CA SER A 162 -56.11 6.96 7.06
C SER A 162 -56.64 6.14 5.87
N PHE A 163 -55.75 5.63 5.02
CA PHE A 163 -56.12 4.69 3.96
C PHE A 163 -56.66 3.37 4.49
N ASN A 164 -56.21 2.90 5.66
CA ASN A 164 -56.75 1.68 6.28
C ASN A 164 -58.25 1.82 6.60
N GLY A 165 -58.68 2.99 7.12
CA GLY A 165 -60.11 3.27 7.37
C GLY A 165 -60.95 3.46 6.10
N THR A 166 -60.32 3.87 5.00
CA THR A 166 -60.99 4.11 3.72
C THR A 166 -60.98 2.89 2.80
N ALA A 167 -60.04 1.95 2.97
CA ALA A 167 -59.97 0.69 2.22
C ALA A 167 -61.21 -0.18 2.42
N ASP A 168 -61.83 -0.13 3.61
CA ASP A 168 -63.13 -0.78 3.87
C ASP A 168 -64.25 -0.17 3.02
N LYS A 169 -64.21 1.15 2.73
CA LYS A 169 -65.18 1.84 1.88
C LYS A 169 -64.85 1.71 0.39
N PHE A 170 -63.57 1.75 0.00
CA PHE A 170 -63.13 1.69 -1.40
C PHE A 170 -63.23 0.30 -2.03
N SER A 171 -63.32 -0.78 -1.26
CA SER A 171 -63.65 -2.10 -1.84
C SER A 171 -65.03 -2.11 -2.53
N SER A 172 -65.88 -1.09 -2.28
CA SER A 172 -67.20 -0.93 -2.88
C SER A 172 -67.27 0.01 -4.10
N VAL A 173 -66.24 0.82 -4.39
CA VAL A 173 -66.33 1.84 -5.45
C VAL A 173 -65.83 1.27 -6.78
N ASN A 174 -66.80 0.87 -7.60
CA ASN A 174 -66.67 0.38 -8.99
C ASN A 174 -66.10 1.44 -9.95
N ILE A 175 -64.81 1.80 -9.88
CA ILE A 175 -64.25 2.76 -10.86
C ILE A 175 -63.77 2.06 -12.15
N PHE A 176 -63.57 0.73 -12.14
CA PHE A 176 -63.32 -0.04 -13.37
C PHE A 176 -64.04 -1.40 -13.36
N LYS A 177 -65.33 -1.41 -13.73
CA LYS A 177 -66.06 -2.65 -14.05
C LYS A 177 -65.67 -3.13 -15.46
N LEU A 178 -64.45 -3.67 -15.59
CA LEU A 178 -64.19 -4.67 -16.63
C LEU A 178 -65.02 -5.92 -16.26
N ASN A 179 -65.93 -6.34 -17.13
CA ASN A 179 -66.76 -7.54 -17.00
C ASN A 179 -65.94 -8.83 -17.22
N LEU A 180 -64.81 -8.95 -16.54
CA LEU A 180 -63.99 -10.17 -16.51
C LEU A 180 -64.47 -11.08 -15.38
N SER A 181 -64.53 -12.39 -15.65
CA SER A 181 -64.80 -13.40 -14.62
C SER A 181 -63.79 -13.26 -13.47
N THR A 182 -64.26 -13.53 -12.25
CA THR A 182 -63.50 -13.36 -11.00
C THR A 182 -62.18 -14.14 -10.99
N LYS A 183 -62.08 -15.23 -11.77
CA LYS A 183 -60.83 -16.00 -11.97
C LYS A 183 -59.80 -15.22 -12.78
N TYR A 184 -60.21 -14.60 -13.89
CA TYR A 184 -59.32 -13.82 -14.75
C TYR A 184 -58.86 -12.51 -14.09
N LYS A 185 -59.71 -11.88 -13.25
CA LYS A 185 -59.32 -10.70 -12.46
C LYS A 185 -58.19 -11.01 -11.47
N LYS A 186 -58.25 -12.17 -10.80
CA LYS A 186 -57.18 -12.61 -9.86
C LYS A 186 -55.88 -12.91 -10.60
N ILE A 187 -55.97 -13.60 -11.74
CA ILE A 187 -54.79 -13.89 -12.58
C ILE A 187 -54.15 -12.59 -13.05
N LEU A 188 -54.95 -11.65 -13.57
CA LEU A 188 -54.46 -10.34 -14.03
C LEU A 188 -53.77 -9.54 -12.91
N GLY A 189 -54.31 -9.58 -11.69
CA GLY A 189 -53.69 -8.93 -10.52
C GLY A 189 -52.31 -9.52 -10.18
N TYR A 190 -52.19 -10.85 -10.14
CA TYR A 190 -50.91 -11.49 -9.90
C TYR A 190 -49.91 -11.23 -11.04
N THR A 191 -50.36 -11.28 -12.30
CA THR A 191 -49.52 -10.97 -13.45
C THR A 191 -49.04 -9.51 -13.43
N ALA A 192 -49.88 -8.56 -13.02
CA ALA A 192 -49.48 -7.16 -12.88
C ALA A 192 -48.42 -6.99 -11.78
N ILE A 193 -48.60 -7.64 -10.62
CA ILE A 193 -47.63 -7.57 -9.51
C ILE A 193 -46.30 -8.22 -9.91
N THR A 194 -46.31 -9.37 -10.58
CA THR A 194 -45.07 -10.03 -11.02
C THR A 194 -44.31 -9.22 -12.07
N VAL A 195 -45.01 -8.58 -13.00
CA VAL A 195 -44.39 -7.63 -13.96
C VAL A 195 -43.76 -6.44 -13.23
N LEU A 196 -44.46 -5.86 -12.24
CA LEU A 196 -43.93 -4.76 -11.46
C LEU A 196 -42.69 -5.15 -10.63
N LEU A 197 -42.67 -6.38 -10.11
CA LEU A 197 -41.54 -6.93 -9.38
C LEU A 197 -40.33 -7.15 -10.30
N LEU A 198 -40.55 -7.70 -11.49
CA LEU A 198 -39.48 -7.88 -12.50
C LEU A 198 -38.90 -6.53 -12.93
N PHE A 199 -39.76 -5.52 -13.12
CA PHE A 199 -39.34 -4.17 -13.47
C PHE A 199 -38.53 -3.52 -12.34
N SER A 200 -39.00 -3.61 -11.09
CA SER A 200 -38.31 -3.05 -9.92
C SER A 200 -36.94 -3.71 -9.70
N LEU A 201 -36.85 -5.03 -9.89
CA LEU A 201 -35.59 -5.76 -9.82
C LEU A 201 -34.61 -5.35 -10.92
N SER A 202 -35.11 -5.19 -12.15
CA SER A 202 -34.30 -4.74 -13.29
C SER A 202 -33.75 -3.33 -13.06
N PHE A 203 -34.57 -2.44 -12.51
CA PHE A 203 -34.15 -1.08 -12.16
C PHE A 203 -33.11 -1.08 -11.03
N LEU A 204 -33.25 -1.93 -10.01
CA LEU A 204 -32.23 -2.10 -8.97
C LEU A 204 -30.90 -2.61 -9.55
N CYS A 205 -30.94 -3.57 -10.49
CA CYS A 205 -29.73 -4.02 -11.19
C CYS A 205 -29.08 -2.91 -12.02
N PHE A 206 -29.89 -2.05 -12.65
CA PHE A 206 -29.39 -0.90 -13.40
C PHE A 206 -28.69 0.12 -12.49
N GLU A 207 -29.29 0.45 -11.35
CA GLU A 207 -28.67 1.35 -10.36
C GLU A 207 -27.39 0.74 -9.76
N LEU A 208 -27.37 -0.58 -9.46
CA LEU A 208 -26.15 -1.27 -9.03
C LEU A 208 -25.04 -1.19 -10.08
N TYR A 209 -25.39 -1.31 -11.36
CA TYR A 209 -24.43 -1.17 -12.45
C TYR A 209 -23.91 0.26 -12.56
N SER A 210 -24.79 1.26 -12.44
CA SER A 210 -24.40 2.68 -12.44
C SER A 210 -23.47 3.00 -11.27
N PHE A 211 -23.84 2.56 -10.06
CA PHE A 211 -23.01 2.66 -8.86
C PHE A 211 -21.63 2.06 -9.08
N LYS A 212 -21.54 0.82 -9.59
CA LYS A 212 -20.25 0.16 -9.85
C LYS A 212 -19.41 0.97 -10.85
N LYS A 213 -20.01 1.40 -11.96
CA LYS A 213 -19.33 2.16 -13.01
C LYS A 213 -18.78 3.48 -12.46
N GLU A 214 -19.58 4.23 -11.72
CA GLU A 214 -19.15 5.50 -11.14
C GLU A 214 -18.12 5.30 -10.02
N PHE A 215 -18.28 4.24 -9.22
CA PHE A 215 -17.34 3.88 -8.16
C PHE A 215 -15.94 3.57 -8.72
N GLU A 216 -15.87 2.78 -9.80
CA GLU A 216 -14.63 2.47 -10.50
C GLU A 216 -14.05 3.72 -11.19
N SER A 217 -14.88 4.52 -11.87
CA SER A 217 -14.41 5.73 -12.58
C SER A 217 -13.80 6.79 -11.65
N ASN A 218 -14.27 6.84 -10.39
CA ASN A 218 -13.75 7.76 -9.38
C ASN A 218 -12.57 7.18 -8.58
N ASN A 219 -12.09 5.97 -8.92
CA ASN A 219 -11.02 5.26 -8.23
C ASN A 219 -11.26 5.05 -6.72
N PHE A 220 -12.53 4.98 -6.28
CA PHE A 220 -12.84 4.75 -4.86
C PHE A 220 -12.38 3.38 -4.37
N SER A 221 -12.21 2.40 -5.27
CA SER A 221 -11.60 1.11 -4.94
C SER A 221 -10.20 1.27 -4.35
N ASN A 222 -9.39 2.20 -4.88
CA ASN A 222 -8.04 2.44 -4.39
C ASN A 222 -8.06 3.09 -3.00
N LEU A 223 -9.04 3.96 -2.73
CA LEU A 223 -9.24 4.54 -1.41
C LEU A 223 -9.62 3.47 -0.38
N ILE A 224 -10.59 2.60 -0.71
CA ILE A 224 -10.99 1.52 0.20
C ILE A 224 -9.83 0.55 0.43
N SER A 225 -9.08 0.17 -0.61
CA SER A 225 -7.91 -0.70 -0.45
C SER A 225 -6.82 -0.06 0.40
N LYS A 226 -6.60 1.25 0.30
CA LYS A 226 -5.66 1.98 1.19
C LYS A 226 -6.15 2.04 2.65
N LEU A 227 -7.46 2.13 2.87
CA LEU A 227 -8.06 2.09 4.22
C LEU A 227 -8.06 0.70 4.85
N THR A 228 -8.11 -0.36 4.03
CA THR A 228 -8.17 -1.75 4.50
C THR A 228 -6.82 -2.46 4.51
N ASN A 229 -5.92 -2.12 3.59
CA ASN A 229 -4.58 -2.70 3.46
C ASN A 229 -3.54 -1.59 3.61
N SER A 230 -3.02 -1.42 4.83
CA SER A 230 -1.99 -0.43 5.16
C SER A 230 -0.64 -0.67 4.45
N ASN A 231 -0.44 -1.85 3.84
CA ASN A 231 0.89 -2.33 3.44
C ASN A 231 1.15 -2.29 1.91
N SER A 232 0.25 -1.74 1.08
CA SER A 232 0.49 -1.64 -0.36
C SER A 232 -0.10 -0.35 -0.95
N TYR A 233 0.76 0.56 -1.41
CA TYR A 233 0.40 1.86 -1.96
C TYR A 233 0.60 1.90 -3.48
N THR A 234 -0.48 2.13 -4.24
CA THR A 234 -0.42 2.47 -5.67
C THR A 234 -0.92 3.90 -5.87
N GLU A 235 -0.12 4.73 -6.53
CA GLU A 235 -0.48 6.12 -6.87
C GLU A 235 -0.71 6.22 -8.37
N ILE A 236 -1.88 6.71 -8.77
CA ILE A 236 -2.22 6.91 -10.18
C ILE A 236 -2.21 8.42 -10.40
N ILE A 237 -1.16 8.93 -11.04
CA ILE A 237 -1.01 10.33 -11.41
C ILE A 237 -1.70 10.52 -12.77
N SER A 238 -2.87 11.14 -12.78
CA SER A 238 -3.57 11.48 -14.02
C SER A 238 -2.75 12.51 -14.81
N ALA A 239 -2.30 12.12 -16.00
CA ALA A 239 -1.58 13.02 -16.91
C ALA A 239 -2.56 13.78 -17.80
N LYS A 240 -2.13 14.96 -18.24
CA LYS A 240 -2.90 15.97 -19.00
C LYS A 240 -3.41 15.52 -20.37
N ASP A 241 -2.93 14.38 -20.88
CA ASP A 241 -3.35 13.81 -22.16
C ASP A 241 -4.01 12.46 -21.93
N ASP A 242 -5.31 12.38 -22.22
CA ASP A 242 -6.21 11.23 -22.06
C ASP A 242 -5.83 9.97 -22.90
N THR A 243 -4.59 9.87 -23.38
CA THR A 243 -4.11 8.79 -24.26
C THR A 243 -2.75 8.20 -23.90
N ILE A 244 -2.03 8.72 -22.90
CA ILE A 244 -0.70 8.22 -22.54
C ILE A 244 -0.77 7.37 -21.28
N TYR A 245 -0.50 6.07 -21.40
CA TYR A 245 -0.35 5.17 -20.27
C TYR A 245 1.14 5.08 -19.93
N THR A 246 1.52 5.48 -18.73
CA THR A 246 2.90 5.37 -18.27
C THR A 246 2.93 4.57 -16.99
N LEU A 247 3.80 3.56 -16.90
CA LEU A 247 4.11 2.86 -15.67
C LEU A 247 5.46 3.39 -15.15
N GLN A 248 5.45 4.05 -14.00
CA GLN A 248 6.65 4.42 -13.27
C GLN A 248 6.83 3.42 -12.13
N ILE A 249 7.99 2.81 -12.03
CA ILE A 249 8.30 1.88 -10.93
C ILE A 249 9.31 2.57 -10.04
N LYS A 250 9.01 2.65 -8.75
CA LYS A 250 9.88 3.23 -7.73
C LYS A 250 10.31 2.12 -6.77
N LEU A 251 11.61 1.90 -6.63
CA LEU A 251 12.18 0.97 -5.68
C LEU A 251 12.64 1.75 -4.46
N ILE A 252 12.14 1.37 -3.30
CA ILE A 252 12.57 1.94 -2.02
C ILE A 252 12.98 0.84 -1.05
N ASP A 253 13.90 1.18 -0.18
CA ASP A 253 14.29 0.39 0.95
C ASP A 253 13.14 0.30 1.96
N ALA A 254 12.84 -0.91 2.45
CA ALA A 254 11.75 -1.10 3.40
C ALA A 254 12.04 -0.53 4.81
N GLU A 255 13.31 -0.28 5.18
CA GLU A 255 13.67 0.18 6.52
C GLU A 255 13.73 1.72 6.65
N ASP A 256 14.28 2.40 5.65
CA ASP A 256 14.59 3.84 5.71
C ASP A 256 13.96 4.66 4.56
N ASP A 257 13.11 4.03 3.74
CA ASP A 257 12.49 4.61 2.54
C ASP A 257 13.49 5.21 1.53
N SER A 258 14.77 4.84 1.62
CA SER A 258 15.81 5.34 0.71
C SER A 258 15.64 4.76 -0.70
N PRO A 259 15.96 5.53 -1.76
CA PRO A 259 15.80 5.07 -3.13
C PRO A 259 16.81 3.99 -3.51
N VAL A 260 16.36 2.94 -4.21
CA VAL A 260 17.23 1.83 -4.65
C VAL A 260 17.54 1.92 -6.16
N SER A 261 18.76 2.34 -6.48
CA SER A 261 19.27 2.50 -7.85
C SER A 261 19.93 1.23 -8.41
N GLY A 262 20.03 1.11 -9.74
CA GLY A 262 20.85 0.06 -10.38
C GLY A 262 20.20 -1.31 -10.54
N ILE A 263 18.89 -1.42 -10.33
CA ILE A 263 18.12 -2.64 -10.60
C ILE A 263 17.50 -2.53 -11.99
N GLN A 264 17.70 -3.56 -12.82
CA GLN A 264 17.09 -3.65 -14.13
C GLN A 264 15.69 -4.26 -14.00
N ILE A 265 14.71 -3.58 -14.58
CA ILE A 265 13.32 -4.03 -14.62
C ILE A 265 12.95 -4.26 -16.08
N SER A 266 12.56 -5.49 -16.39
CA SER A 266 12.10 -5.90 -17.72
C SER A 266 10.58 -6.03 -17.73
N ILE A 267 9.96 -5.45 -18.75
CA ILE A 267 8.51 -5.44 -18.96
C ILE A 267 8.19 -6.19 -20.24
N ASN A 268 7.44 -7.28 -20.09
CA ASN A 268 6.96 -8.12 -21.17
C ASN A 268 5.44 -8.15 -21.19
N GLY A 269 4.79 -7.69 -22.25
CA GLY A 269 3.33 -7.73 -22.28
C GLY A 269 2.72 -7.23 -23.57
N LYS A 270 1.39 -7.25 -23.60
CA LYS A 270 0.60 -6.85 -24.76
C LYS A 270 -0.36 -5.76 -24.34
N THR A 271 -0.46 -4.74 -25.18
CA THR A 271 -1.43 -3.66 -25.02
C THR A 271 -2.74 -4.00 -25.73
N ASP A 272 -3.86 -3.56 -25.17
CA ASP A 272 -5.21 -3.83 -25.68
C ASP A 272 -5.54 -2.96 -26.90
N ASN A 273 -5.05 -1.71 -26.93
CA ASN A 273 -5.37 -0.77 -28.00
C ASN A 273 -4.40 0.44 -28.03
N PRO A 274 -3.62 0.67 -29.11
CA PRO A 274 -3.41 -0.24 -30.24
C PRO A 274 -2.71 -1.53 -29.79
N GLU A 275 -3.01 -2.63 -30.45
CA GLU A 275 -2.47 -3.95 -30.09
C GLU A 275 -0.96 -4.04 -30.38
N LYS A 276 -0.12 -3.78 -29.37
CA LYS A 276 1.33 -3.74 -29.48
C LYS A 276 2.00 -4.57 -28.39
N TYR A 277 2.96 -5.39 -28.79
CA TYR A 277 3.82 -6.13 -27.86
C TYR A 277 4.97 -5.23 -27.39
N HIS A 278 5.19 -5.24 -26.09
CA HIS A 278 6.29 -4.55 -25.43
C HIS A 278 7.22 -5.60 -24.80
N ASN A 279 8.51 -5.51 -25.14
CA ASN A 279 9.61 -6.18 -24.46
C ASN A 279 10.69 -5.11 -24.27
N ILE A 280 10.56 -4.36 -23.18
CA ILE A 280 11.43 -3.22 -22.89
C ILE A 280 12.01 -3.39 -21.50
N ALA A 281 13.28 -3.04 -21.34
CA ALA A 281 13.94 -3.03 -20.05
C ALA A 281 14.43 -1.61 -19.73
N GLY A 282 14.37 -1.26 -18.46
CA GLY A 282 14.88 0.00 -17.94
C GLY A 282 15.60 -0.24 -16.63
N ILE A 283 16.48 0.69 -16.25
CA ILE A 283 17.28 0.60 -15.03
C ILE A 283 16.80 1.71 -14.10
N THR A 284 16.72 1.43 -12.80
CA THR A 284 16.40 2.46 -11.82
C THR A 284 17.51 3.50 -11.70
N ASP A 285 17.13 4.77 -11.76
CA ASP A 285 18.00 5.93 -11.60
C ASP A 285 18.41 6.14 -10.12
N GLU A 286 19.18 7.21 -9.85
CA GLU A 286 19.61 7.59 -8.50
C GLU A 286 18.43 7.87 -7.54
N ASN A 287 17.25 8.16 -8.08
CA ASN A 287 16.01 8.34 -7.31
C ASN A 287 15.25 7.02 -7.12
N GLY A 288 15.83 5.89 -7.53
CA GLY A 288 15.23 4.56 -7.46
C GLY A 288 14.06 4.38 -8.42
N THR A 289 13.95 5.21 -9.47
CA THR A 289 12.81 5.21 -10.37
C THR A 289 13.15 4.78 -11.78
N VAL A 290 12.20 4.11 -12.44
CA VAL A 290 12.24 3.82 -13.87
C VAL A 290 10.87 4.08 -14.48
N LYS A 291 10.83 4.66 -15.68
CA LYS A 291 9.59 5.08 -16.35
C LYS A 291 9.42 4.37 -17.69
N PHE A 292 8.25 3.79 -17.90
CA PHE A 292 7.88 3.09 -19.12
C PHE A 292 6.62 3.69 -19.72
N THR A 293 6.67 4.15 -20.96
CA THR A 293 5.48 4.55 -21.71
C THR A 293 4.90 3.32 -22.42
N LEU A 294 3.73 2.90 -21.96
CA LEU A 294 3.01 1.70 -22.37
C LEU A 294 1.63 2.09 -22.92
N GLY A 295 0.77 1.09 -23.15
CA GLY A 295 -0.67 1.24 -23.37
C GLY A 295 -1.45 0.51 -22.28
N LYS A 296 -2.79 0.56 -22.34
CA LYS A 296 -3.65 -0.28 -21.48
C LYS A 296 -3.33 -1.75 -21.72
N GLY A 297 -3.15 -2.56 -20.68
CA GLY A 297 -2.91 -4.00 -20.83
C GLY A 297 -2.25 -4.64 -19.62
N THR A 298 -1.96 -5.94 -19.72
CA THR A 298 -1.31 -6.71 -18.66
C THR A 298 0.16 -6.97 -19.02
N PHE A 299 1.05 -6.66 -18.07
CA PHE A 299 2.49 -6.72 -18.26
C PHE A 299 3.14 -7.61 -17.19
N HIS A 300 4.05 -8.48 -17.63
CA HIS A 300 4.90 -9.29 -16.78
C HIS A 300 6.18 -8.52 -16.44
N LEU A 301 6.38 -8.28 -15.15
CA LEU A 301 7.51 -7.55 -14.59
C LEU A 301 8.55 -8.54 -14.07
N VAL A 302 9.80 -8.37 -14.50
CA VAL A 302 10.94 -9.17 -14.06
C VAL A 302 12.03 -8.24 -13.54
N PHE A 303 12.54 -8.53 -12.35
CA PHE A 303 13.58 -7.73 -11.68
C PHE A 303 14.89 -8.51 -11.73
N SER A 304 15.95 -7.87 -12.21
CA SER A 304 17.27 -8.47 -12.31
C SER A 304 18.35 -7.47 -11.87
N PRO A 305 19.41 -7.93 -11.18
CA PRO A 305 20.51 -7.06 -10.83
C PRO A 305 21.32 -6.72 -12.09
N MET A 306 21.71 -5.46 -12.25
CA MET A 306 22.47 -5.03 -13.43
C MET A 306 23.94 -5.48 -13.37
N SER A 307 24.51 -5.54 -12.17
CA SER A 307 25.94 -5.84 -11.95
C SER A 307 26.09 -6.79 -10.75
N GLY A 308 26.09 -8.10 -10.98
CA GLY A 308 26.37 -9.09 -9.94
C GLY A 308 25.27 -9.25 -8.87
N SER A 309 25.66 -9.53 -7.63
CA SER A 309 24.74 -9.68 -6.50
C SER A 309 24.20 -8.33 -6.04
N THR A 310 22.92 -8.31 -5.67
CA THR A 310 22.27 -7.15 -5.05
C THR A 310 22.15 -7.39 -3.54
N ASP A 311 22.33 -6.32 -2.76
CA ASP A 311 22.12 -6.34 -1.31
C ASP A 311 20.63 -6.43 -0.94
N TYR A 312 19.75 -6.38 -1.94
CA TYR A 312 18.30 -6.43 -1.79
C TYR A 312 17.71 -7.75 -2.29
N ILE A 313 16.67 -8.23 -1.60
CA ILE A 313 15.88 -9.37 -2.06
C ILE A 313 14.97 -8.88 -3.19
N LEU A 314 15.23 -9.35 -4.41
CA LEU A 314 14.40 -9.01 -5.56
C LEU A 314 13.08 -9.77 -5.51
N PRO A 315 11.95 -9.12 -5.86
CA PRO A 315 10.67 -9.79 -5.91
C PRO A 315 10.64 -10.83 -7.02
N SER A 316 9.86 -11.89 -6.81
CA SER A 316 9.57 -12.85 -7.88
C SER A 316 8.82 -12.15 -9.03
N PRO A 317 8.99 -12.60 -10.28
CA PRO A 317 8.25 -12.03 -11.40
C PRO A 317 6.74 -12.10 -11.19
N PHE A 318 6.04 -11.02 -11.54
CA PHE A 318 4.58 -10.94 -11.39
C PHE A 318 3.93 -10.14 -12.52
N PHE A 319 2.63 -10.34 -12.68
CA PHE A 319 1.82 -9.61 -13.66
C PHE A 319 1.20 -8.36 -13.03
N TYR A 320 1.26 -7.26 -13.76
CA TYR A 320 0.65 -5.98 -13.40
C TYR A 320 -0.26 -5.49 -14.52
N GLU A 321 -1.50 -5.18 -14.17
CA GLU A 321 -2.53 -4.76 -15.12
C GLU A 321 -2.68 -3.23 -15.11
N LEU A 322 -2.28 -2.58 -16.20
CA LEU A 322 -2.35 -1.13 -16.38
C LEU A 322 -3.71 -0.73 -16.95
N LYS A 323 -4.64 -0.33 -16.06
CA LYS A 323 -6.04 -0.01 -16.42
C LYS A 323 -6.32 1.45 -16.71
N SER A 324 -5.58 2.35 -16.08
CA SER A 324 -5.86 3.79 -16.05
C SER A 324 -4.90 4.59 -16.92
N VAL A 325 -5.43 5.63 -17.54
CA VAL A 325 -4.66 6.62 -18.30
C VAL A 325 -3.88 7.52 -17.33
N GLY A 326 -2.65 7.90 -17.70
CA GLY A 326 -1.75 8.69 -16.87
C GLY A 326 -0.48 7.94 -16.46
N THR A 327 0.28 8.52 -15.53
CA THR A 327 1.45 7.89 -14.93
C THR A 327 1.02 7.11 -13.69
N THR A 328 0.95 5.80 -13.80
CA THR A 328 0.75 4.90 -12.66
C THR A 328 2.10 4.65 -12.00
N MET A 329 2.26 5.04 -10.75
CA MET A 329 3.45 4.76 -9.94
C MET A 329 3.25 3.49 -9.11
N LEU A 330 4.08 2.49 -9.39
CA LEU A 330 4.21 1.26 -8.64
C LEU A 330 5.43 1.36 -7.73
N THR A 331 5.21 1.53 -6.43
CA THR A 331 6.29 1.47 -5.45
C THR A 331 6.49 0.04 -4.99
N VAL A 332 7.72 -0.45 -5.08
CA VAL A 332 8.12 -1.77 -4.59
C VAL A 332 9.10 -1.56 -3.45
N ASN A 333 8.73 -2.05 -2.27
CA ASN A 333 9.59 -2.02 -1.10
C ASN A 333 10.48 -3.26 -1.17
N LEU A 334 11.78 -3.03 -1.11
CA LEU A 334 12.79 -4.09 -1.14
C LEU A 334 13.38 -4.25 0.25
N ASP A 335 13.32 -5.48 0.76
CA ASP A 335 14.03 -5.83 1.98
C ASP A 335 15.51 -5.99 1.66
N LYS A 336 16.37 -5.42 2.50
CA LYS A 336 17.79 -5.78 2.49
C LYS A 336 17.90 -7.27 2.76
N ASN A 337 18.70 -7.94 1.96
CA ASN A 337 19.10 -9.31 2.19
C ASN A 337 19.96 -9.33 3.46
N ARG A 338 19.32 -9.48 4.62
CA ARG A 338 20.01 -9.55 5.93
C ARG A 338 20.96 -10.75 6.04
N ALA A 339 20.92 -11.69 5.09
CA ALA A 339 21.92 -12.75 4.97
C ALA A 339 23.25 -12.27 4.35
N LEU A 340 23.29 -11.10 3.71
CA LEU A 340 24.50 -10.46 3.16
C LEU A 340 25.09 -9.38 4.08
N THR A 341 24.33 -8.84 5.05
CA THR A 341 24.91 -8.12 6.19
C THR A 341 25.57 -9.11 7.15
N GLN A 342 26.79 -9.56 6.80
CA GLN A 342 27.75 -10.29 7.63
C GLN A 342 27.12 -11.10 8.78
N ASN A 343 26.65 -12.30 8.46
CA ASN A 343 26.21 -13.25 9.48
C ASN A 343 27.46 -13.84 10.17
N ASN A 344 28.04 -13.05 11.08
CA ASN A 344 29.26 -13.39 11.80
C ASN A 344 28.93 -14.34 12.95
N GLY A 345 29.59 -15.48 13.03
CA GLY A 345 29.58 -16.32 14.22
C GLY A 345 30.58 -15.81 15.27
N ILE A 346 30.45 -16.31 16.49
CA ILE A 346 31.43 -16.08 17.56
C ILE A 346 32.17 -17.40 17.81
N ALA A 347 33.48 -17.39 17.62
CA ALA A 347 34.34 -18.53 17.98
C ALA A 347 35.18 -18.15 19.21
N GLU A 348 35.04 -18.93 20.27
CA GLU A 348 35.82 -18.80 21.50
C GLU A 348 36.88 -19.90 21.54
N ILE A 349 38.15 -19.52 21.68
CA ILE A 349 39.26 -20.45 21.82
C ILE A 349 39.74 -20.39 23.26
N GLU A 350 39.50 -21.46 24.00
CA GLU A 350 39.99 -21.65 25.36
C GLU A 350 41.35 -22.35 25.32
N VAL A 351 42.37 -21.74 25.90
CA VAL A 351 43.74 -22.26 25.94
C VAL A 351 44.12 -22.61 27.37
N LEU A 352 44.38 -23.90 27.59
CA LEU A 352 44.72 -24.48 28.88
C LEU A 352 46.14 -25.08 28.86
N ASP A 353 46.76 -25.21 30.02
CA ASP A 353 48.01 -25.95 30.20
C ASP A 353 47.76 -27.46 30.45
N GLU A 354 48.84 -28.22 30.63
CA GLU A 354 48.79 -29.67 30.91
C GLU A 354 48.02 -30.02 32.20
N ASN A 355 47.84 -29.07 33.11
CA ASN A 355 47.11 -29.24 34.37
C ASN A 355 45.65 -28.74 34.29
N ASN A 356 45.17 -28.36 33.10
CA ASN A 356 43.88 -27.71 32.86
C ASN A 356 43.73 -26.32 33.49
N LEU A 357 44.83 -25.60 33.71
CA LEU A 357 44.79 -24.21 34.15
C LEU A 357 44.78 -23.27 32.93
N PRO A 358 44.01 -22.17 32.97
CA PRO A 358 43.93 -21.22 31.88
C PRO A 358 45.25 -20.48 31.65
N VAL A 359 45.62 -20.30 30.37
CA VAL A 359 46.85 -19.60 29.99
C VAL A 359 46.54 -18.25 29.36
N LYS A 360 46.87 -17.18 30.09
CA LYS A 360 46.61 -15.79 29.68
C LYS A 360 47.69 -15.24 28.74
N GLY A 361 47.30 -14.30 27.87
CA GLY A 361 48.22 -13.45 27.12
C GLY A 361 48.74 -14.06 25.83
N ILE A 362 48.13 -15.17 25.38
CA ILE A 362 48.49 -15.84 24.13
C ILE A 362 47.75 -15.15 22.99
N GLU A 363 48.50 -14.71 21.98
CA GLU A 363 47.93 -14.13 20.77
C GLU A 363 47.70 -15.20 19.70
N LEU A 364 46.47 -15.25 19.22
CA LEU A 364 46.01 -16.08 18.12
C LEU A 364 45.64 -15.20 16.93
N TYR A 365 45.79 -15.73 15.71
CA TYR A 365 45.36 -15.04 14.50
C TYR A 365 44.76 -15.96 13.44
N VAL A 366 43.94 -15.37 12.58
CA VAL A 366 43.33 -15.99 11.39
C VAL A 366 43.65 -15.15 10.18
N ASP A 367 44.07 -15.78 9.08
CA ASP A 367 44.24 -15.12 7.80
C ASP A 367 42.87 -15.02 7.09
N SER A 368 42.49 -13.84 6.59
CA SER A 368 41.27 -13.68 5.78
C SER A 368 41.40 -14.45 4.47
N VAL A 369 40.61 -15.52 4.31
CA VAL A 369 40.52 -16.27 3.06
C VAL A 369 39.52 -15.54 2.16
N GLN A 370 40.01 -14.81 1.16
CA GLN A 370 39.20 -14.56 -0.05
C GLN A 370 38.98 -15.92 -0.71
N ASN A 371 37.72 -16.39 -0.71
CA ASN A 371 37.34 -17.63 -1.43
C ASN A 371 37.90 -17.57 -2.86
N PRO A 372 38.67 -18.58 -3.32
CA PRO A 372 38.99 -18.69 -4.72
C PRO A 372 37.69 -18.97 -5.47
N ALA A 373 37.42 -18.11 -6.44
CA ALA A 373 36.38 -18.31 -7.43
C ALA A 373 36.47 -19.70 -8.06
N HIS A 374 35.31 -20.21 -8.45
CA HIS A 374 35.10 -21.33 -9.37
C HIS A 374 36.24 -21.55 -10.37
N THR A 375 36.92 -22.68 -10.23
CA THR A 375 37.79 -23.38 -11.21
C THR A 375 36.94 -24.52 -11.78
N ASP A 376 36.87 -24.92 -13.04
CA ASP A 376 37.29 -24.50 -14.39
C ASP A 376 36.27 -25.22 -15.33
N GLU A 377 36.05 -24.85 -16.60
CA GLU A 377 36.80 -25.34 -17.77
C GLU A 377 36.19 -24.79 -19.11
N PRO A 378 36.81 -24.94 -20.31
CA PRO A 378 37.63 -23.89 -20.92
C PRO A 378 37.18 -23.49 -22.34
N THR A 379 37.67 -22.36 -22.86
CA THR A 379 37.80 -22.17 -24.32
C THR A 379 39.01 -21.28 -24.65
N PRO A 380 39.89 -21.67 -25.60
CA PRO A 380 41.17 -21.01 -25.79
C PRO A 380 41.14 -19.90 -26.86
N SER A 381 41.81 -18.80 -26.51
CA SER A 381 42.76 -17.98 -27.30
C SER A 381 42.36 -17.40 -28.67
N ALA A 382 42.54 -16.07 -28.81
CA ALA A 382 43.50 -15.49 -29.77
C ALA A 382 43.74 -13.98 -29.53
N ASN A 383 44.99 -13.65 -29.19
CA ASN A 383 45.81 -12.49 -29.55
C ASN A 383 45.16 -11.11 -29.82
N VAL A 384 45.64 -10.06 -29.14
CA VAL A 384 46.53 -9.01 -29.72
C VAL A 384 47.15 -8.18 -28.58
N SER A 385 48.46 -8.01 -28.64
CA SER A 385 49.30 -7.15 -27.80
C SER A 385 49.34 -5.70 -28.30
N GLY A 386 49.43 -4.72 -27.40
CA GLY A 386 49.66 -3.31 -27.76
C GLY A 386 49.87 -2.36 -26.58
N ALA A 387 51.13 -2.25 -26.13
CA ALA A 387 51.83 -1.15 -25.46
C ALA A 387 51.15 -0.15 -24.46
N THR A 388 51.75 -0.16 -23.27
CA THR A 388 51.85 0.74 -22.07
C THR A 388 51.97 2.27 -22.31
N PRO A 389 51.98 3.16 -21.26
CA PRO A 389 51.81 2.94 -19.80
C PRO A 389 50.92 3.98 -19.06
N LEU A 390 50.31 3.59 -17.93
CA LEU A 390 50.00 4.56 -16.85
C LEU A 390 50.39 3.99 -15.48
N LYS A 391 51.53 4.50 -14.99
CA LYS A 391 51.86 4.93 -13.62
C LYS A 391 51.20 4.17 -12.44
N ASN A 392 52.03 3.39 -11.76
CA ASN A 392 52.12 3.12 -10.31
C ASN A 392 50.89 3.39 -9.44
N THR A 393 50.31 2.31 -8.91
CA THR A 393 50.04 2.21 -7.46
C THR A 393 50.44 0.81 -7.01
N GLU A 394 51.51 0.71 -6.24
CA GLU A 394 51.86 -0.49 -5.47
C GLU A 394 50.72 -0.78 -4.48
N VAL A 395 49.95 -1.84 -4.71
CA VAL A 395 49.08 -2.40 -3.68
C VAL A 395 49.85 -3.51 -3.00
N SER A 396 50.38 -3.18 -1.82
CA SER A 396 50.88 -4.11 -0.81
C SER A 396 49.83 -5.19 -0.53
N ARG A 397 50.02 -6.40 -1.05
CA ARG A 397 49.23 -7.58 -0.69
C ARG A 397 49.68 -8.11 0.67
N ASN A 398 49.12 -7.56 1.75
CA ASN A 398 49.01 -8.29 3.01
C ASN A 398 47.53 -8.67 3.18
N PRO A 399 47.17 -9.95 3.35
CA PRO A 399 45.80 -10.33 3.66
C PRO A 399 45.43 -9.73 5.03
N ASP A 400 44.20 -9.22 5.16
CA ASP A 400 43.68 -8.76 6.44
C ASP A 400 43.74 -9.93 7.43
N ARG A 401 44.48 -9.76 8.54
CA ARG A 401 44.59 -10.75 9.61
C ARG A 401 43.73 -10.32 10.78
N PHE A 402 42.95 -11.25 11.32
CA PHE A 402 42.20 -11.05 12.56
C PHE A 402 43.02 -11.58 13.74
N PHE A 403 43.20 -10.77 14.78
CA PHE A 403 43.97 -11.13 15.97
C PHE A 403 43.07 -11.16 17.21
N SER A 404 43.35 -12.06 18.14
CA SER A 404 42.72 -12.12 19.46
C SER A 404 43.69 -12.62 20.51
N VAL A 405 43.56 -12.16 21.76
CA VAL A 405 44.48 -12.48 22.86
C VAL A 405 43.70 -13.11 24.01
N THR A 406 44.25 -14.17 24.61
CA THR A 406 43.59 -14.86 25.73
C THR A 406 43.53 -14.00 26.98
N ASN A 407 42.35 -13.95 27.62
CA ASN A 407 42.09 -13.21 28.86
C ASN A 407 42.53 -13.99 30.12
N GLU A 408 42.18 -13.53 31.32
CA GLU A 408 42.49 -14.21 32.61
C GLU A 408 41.91 -15.62 32.71
N GLU A 409 40.85 -15.91 31.96
CA GLU A 409 40.20 -17.23 31.89
C GLU A 409 40.79 -18.09 30.76
N GLY A 410 41.84 -17.62 30.08
CA GLY A 410 42.48 -18.35 28.98
C GLY A 410 41.69 -18.33 27.68
N ILE A 411 40.68 -17.46 27.54
CA ILE A 411 39.77 -17.42 26.38
C ILE A 411 40.14 -16.28 25.43
N ALA A 412 40.31 -16.59 24.15
CA ALA A 412 40.40 -15.65 23.04
C ALA A 412 39.13 -15.71 22.19
N VAL A 413 38.59 -14.56 21.77
CA VAL A 413 37.31 -14.47 21.06
C VAL A 413 37.51 -13.92 19.64
N PHE A 414 36.93 -14.60 18.65
CA PHE A 414 36.90 -14.18 17.26
C PHE A 414 35.45 -13.98 16.79
N LYS A 415 35.18 -12.85 16.14
CA LYS A 415 33.92 -12.57 15.45
C LYS A 415 34.19 -12.61 13.94
N LEU A 416 33.83 -13.71 13.29
CA LEU A 416 34.20 -14.00 11.89
C LEU A 416 32.95 -14.33 11.07
N PRO A 417 32.93 -14.03 9.75
CA PRO A 417 31.88 -14.49 8.85
C PRO A 417 31.71 -16.00 8.91
N SER A 418 30.53 -16.53 8.57
CA SER A 418 30.37 -17.98 8.53
C SER A 418 31.36 -18.63 7.57
N GLY A 419 32.03 -19.68 8.03
CA GLY A 419 33.09 -20.33 7.28
C GLY A 419 34.02 -21.13 8.16
N VAL A 420 34.97 -21.80 7.50
CA VAL A 420 35.95 -22.67 8.12
C VAL A 420 37.30 -21.94 8.12
N TYR A 421 37.94 -21.84 9.27
CA TYR A 421 39.15 -21.04 9.47
C TYR A 421 40.24 -21.84 10.15
N ASN A 422 41.49 -21.56 9.79
CA ASN A 422 42.66 -22.10 10.46
C ASN A 422 43.19 -21.10 11.47
N ILE A 423 43.21 -21.48 12.75
CA ILE A 423 43.76 -20.65 13.82
C ILE A 423 45.27 -20.89 13.93
N LYS A 424 46.03 -19.80 14.06
CA LYS A 424 47.47 -19.80 14.23
C LYS A 424 47.86 -19.11 15.53
N PHE A 425 48.91 -19.61 16.16
CA PHE A 425 49.54 -18.95 17.31
C PHE A 425 50.62 -18.00 16.80
N SER A 426 50.66 -16.77 17.32
CA SER A 426 51.76 -15.84 17.03
C SER A 426 53.05 -16.37 17.67
N PRO A 427 54.08 -16.76 16.89
CA PRO A 427 55.27 -17.43 17.41
C PRO A 427 56.07 -16.53 18.37
N ASP A 428 56.03 -15.22 18.17
CA ASP A 428 56.77 -14.24 18.97
C ASP A 428 56.11 -13.93 20.32
N LYS A 429 54.85 -14.36 20.52
CA LYS A 429 54.05 -14.12 21.73
C LYS A 429 53.62 -15.40 22.44
N LEU A 430 54.17 -16.55 22.05
CA LEU A 430 54.00 -17.80 22.78
C LEU A 430 55.02 -17.87 23.94
N PRO A 431 54.61 -18.17 25.18
CA PRO A 431 55.55 -18.34 26.27
C PRO A 431 56.55 -19.48 25.96
N ARG A 432 57.83 -19.27 26.27
CA ARG A 432 58.94 -20.20 25.91
C ARG A 432 58.79 -21.61 26.48
N ASP A 433 57.95 -21.76 27.51
CA ASP A 433 57.73 -23.02 28.20
C ASP A 433 56.80 -23.98 27.43
N TYR A 434 56.17 -23.52 26.34
CA TYR A 434 55.20 -24.30 25.56
C TYR A 434 55.64 -24.48 24.10
N LYS A 435 55.34 -25.66 23.55
CA LYS A 435 55.48 -25.92 22.11
C LYS A 435 54.27 -25.34 21.38
N ALA A 436 54.51 -24.67 20.24
CA ALA A 436 53.44 -24.21 19.37
C ALA A 436 52.57 -25.41 18.90
N PRO A 437 51.25 -25.38 19.11
CA PRO A 437 50.35 -26.42 18.61
C PRO A 437 50.32 -26.49 17.09
N GLU A 438 49.92 -27.63 16.54
CA GLU A 438 49.61 -27.77 15.13
C GLU A 438 48.37 -26.92 14.76
N LEU A 439 48.30 -26.51 13.49
CA LEU A 439 47.17 -25.78 12.94
C LEU A 439 45.88 -26.55 13.20
N PHE A 440 44.86 -25.87 13.73
CA PHE A 440 43.56 -26.48 13.95
C PHE A 440 42.47 -25.64 13.30
N GLU A 441 41.48 -26.36 12.79
CA GLU A 441 40.37 -25.83 12.04
C GLU A 441 39.20 -25.51 12.99
N ILE A 442 38.63 -24.32 12.84
CA ILE A 442 37.41 -23.90 13.52
C ILE A 442 36.33 -23.64 12.49
N ASN A 443 35.09 -23.96 12.85
CA ASN A 443 33.92 -23.66 12.04
C ASN A 443 33.13 -22.55 12.71
N CYS A 444 32.98 -21.43 12.02
CA CYS A 444 32.16 -20.32 12.45
C CYS A 444 30.78 -20.45 11.79
N SER A 445 29.75 -20.71 12.60
CA SER A 445 28.37 -20.77 12.13
C SER A 445 27.63 -19.48 12.50
N PRO A 446 26.70 -19.02 11.66
CA PRO A 446 25.96 -17.78 11.92
C PRO A 446 25.14 -17.90 13.20
N ASP A 447 25.04 -16.81 13.96
CA ASP A 447 24.24 -16.69 15.18
C ASP A 447 24.56 -17.72 16.29
N LEU A 448 25.71 -18.37 16.22
CA LEU A 448 26.17 -19.39 17.17
C LEU A 448 27.51 -18.99 17.79
N THR A 449 27.58 -19.14 19.12
CA THR A 449 28.85 -19.11 19.86
C THR A 449 29.39 -20.53 19.98
N THR A 450 30.52 -20.81 19.34
CA THR A 450 31.17 -22.12 19.40
C THR A 450 32.48 -22.02 20.16
N ARG A 451 32.66 -22.86 21.18
CA ARG A 451 33.87 -22.89 22.00
C ARG A 451 34.75 -24.09 21.65
N TYR A 452 36.02 -23.82 21.41
CA TYR A 452 37.06 -24.81 21.14
C TYR A 452 38.10 -24.77 22.25
N THR A 453 38.40 -25.91 22.86
CA THR A 453 39.39 -26.01 23.95
C THR A 453 40.67 -26.65 23.45
N ILE A 454 41.81 -26.02 23.70
CA ILE A 454 43.14 -26.50 23.33
C ILE A 454 44.02 -26.58 24.56
N ARG A 455 44.77 -27.68 24.64
CA ARG A 455 45.77 -27.90 25.68
C ARG A 455 47.16 -27.77 25.12
N LEU A 456 47.96 -26.88 25.70
CA LEU A 456 49.36 -26.71 25.35
C LEU A 456 50.22 -27.78 26.00
N VAL A 457 51.20 -28.26 25.25
CA VAL A 457 52.21 -29.21 25.73
C VAL A 457 53.49 -28.44 26.03
N LYS A 458 54.14 -28.74 27.15
CA LYS A 458 55.41 -28.12 27.51
C LYS A 458 56.49 -28.48 26.50
N ALA A 459 57.33 -27.51 26.15
CA ALA A 459 58.51 -27.80 25.34
C ALA A 459 59.47 -28.71 26.15
N PRO A 460 60.04 -29.77 25.55
CA PRO A 460 61.09 -30.53 26.21
C PRO A 460 62.26 -29.59 26.49
N GLN A 461 62.75 -29.59 27.74
CA GLN A 461 63.91 -28.81 28.18
C GLN A 461 65.17 -29.12 27.36
#